data_AF-A0A4Q5ZJI9-F1
#
_entry.id   AF-A0A4Q5ZJI9-F1
#
_cell.length_a   1.000
_cell.length_b   1.000
_cell.length_c   1.000
_cell.angle_alpha   90.00
_cell.angle_beta   90.00
_cell.angle_gamma   90.00
#
_symmetry.space_group_name_H-M   'P 1'
#
loop_
_entity.id
_entity.type
_entity.pdbx_description
1 polymer ?
#
loop_
_entity_poly.entity_id
_entity_poly.type
_entity_poly.pdbx_seq_one_letter_code
_entity_poly.pdbx_strand_id
1 'polypeptide(L)'
;MRPNKLKQIWASADQHKTMFHFFVLQDINMASFECYGRPLLDLVSEVREELPGQQTNWPENLWIFGMPLSRVLGDEFGLPLLRTTFKHWGYLPVAEPLTVNRKLATDKVLPISHIYNHGAVLPSYINEYFPEE
;
A
#
# COMPACT_ATOMS: atom_id res chain seq x y z
N MET A 1 24.48 2.68 -8.46
CA MET A 1 23.07 2.30 -8.74
C MET A 1 22.37 2.12 -7.40
N ARG A 2 21.31 2.87 -7.08
CA ARG A 2 20.60 2.68 -5.80
C ARG A 2 19.87 1.32 -5.86
N PRO A 3 19.89 0.51 -4.80
CA PRO A 3 19.23 -0.79 -4.82
C PRO A 3 17.71 -0.61 -4.92
N ASN A 4 17.06 -1.45 -5.72
CA ASN A 4 15.60 -1.50 -5.86
C ASN A 4 14.99 -1.89 -4.50
N LYS A 5 14.33 -0.93 -3.85
CA LYS A 5 13.74 -1.10 -2.50
C LYS A 5 12.62 -2.14 -2.47
N LEU A 6 11.83 -2.23 -3.54
CA LEU A 6 10.80 -3.26 -3.67
C LEU A 6 11.42 -4.66 -3.70
N LYS A 7 12.52 -4.84 -4.44
CA LYS A 7 13.25 -6.12 -4.44
C LYS A 7 13.82 -6.47 -3.07
N GLN A 8 14.33 -5.48 -2.33
CA GLN A 8 14.87 -5.71 -0.99
C GLN A 8 13.80 -6.16 0.00
N ILE A 9 12.66 -5.46 0.05
CA ILE A 9 11.59 -5.82 0.98
C ILE A 9 10.92 -7.14 0.59
N TRP A 10 10.81 -7.43 -0.70
CA TRP A 10 10.32 -8.72 -1.20
C TRP A 10 11.20 -9.88 -0.74
N ALA A 11 12.52 -9.78 -0.93
CA ALA A 11 13.46 -10.80 -0.49
C ALA A 11 13.43 -10.97 1.04
N SER A 12 13.31 -9.87 1.78
CA SER A 12 13.16 -9.90 3.24
C SER A 12 11.87 -10.62 3.66
N ALA A 13 10.75 -10.31 3.01
CA ALA A 13 9.46 -10.93 3.28
C ALA A 13 9.49 -12.44 2.98
N ASP A 14 10.20 -12.84 1.92
CA ASP A 14 10.39 -14.24 1.58
C ASP A 14 11.25 -14.99 2.61
N GLN A 15 12.32 -14.37 3.11
CA GLN A 15 13.20 -14.98 4.12
C GLN A 15 12.60 -15.01 5.53
N HIS A 16 11.70 -14.08 5.84
CA HIS A 16 11.18 -13.87 7.20
C HIS A 16 9.64 -13.99 7.25
N LYS A 17 9.13 -15.19 6.94
CA LYS A 17 7.69 -15.49 6.84
C LYS A 17 6.87 -15.19 8.10
N THR A 18 7.49 -15.16 9.28
CA THR A 18 6.81 -14.87 10.57
C THR A 18 6.72 -13.38 10.91
N MET A 19 7.28 -12.50 10.09
CA MET A 19 7.26 -11.06 10.28
C MET A 19 6.47 -10.36 9.18
N PHE A 20 5.65 -9.38 9.55
CA PHE A 20 5.00 -8.52 8.58
C PHE A 20 6.01 -7.53 7.98
N HIS A 21 5.87 -7.32 6.68
CA HIS A 21 6.65 -6.37 5.91
C HIS A 21 5.69 -5.34 5.31
N PHE A 22 6.03 -4.07 5.47
CA PHE A 22 5.22 -2.96 4.98
C PHE A 22 6.04 -2.13 4.01
N PHE A 23 5.52 -1.94 2.79
CA PHE A 23 6.12 -1.08 1.77
C PHE A 23 5.21 0.11 1.51
N VAL A 24 5.69 1.31 1.83
CA VAL A 24 4.93 2.54 1.62
C VAL A 24 5.40 3.23 0.34
N LEU A 25 4.51 3.31 -0.64
CA LEU A 25 4.65 4.12 -1.84
C LEU A 25 4.09 5.50 -1.56
N GLN A 26 4.97 6.49 -1.47
CA GLN A 26 4.59 7.89 -1.31
C GLN A 26 4.35 8.54 -2.67
N ASP A 27 3.50 9.56 -2.68
CA ASP A 27 3.20 10.41 -3.83
C ASP A 27 2.81 9.61 -5.08
N ILE A 28 1.94 8.61 -4.90
CA ILE A 28 1.63 7.62 -5.95
C ILE A 28 1.01 8.24 -7.21
N ASN A 29 0.46 9.44 -7.09
CA ASN A 29 -0.14 10.19 -8.18
C ASN A 29 0.77 11.28 -8.75
N MET A 30 2.05 11.34 -8.39
CA MET A 30 3.02 12.24 -9.04
C MET A 30 3.19 11.92 -10.53
N ALA A 31 2.94 10.66 -10.91
CA ALA A 31 2.74 10.20 -12.28
C ALA A 31 1.57 9.21 -12.30
N SER A 32 1.08 8.86 -13.49
CA SER A 32 -0.01 7.89 -13.63
C SER A 32 0.46 6.54 -13.09
N PHE A 33 -0.24 6.01 -12.09
CA PHE A 33 0.13 4.77 -11.42
C PHE A 33 0.16 3.60 -12.41
N GLU A 34 -0.71 3.63 -13.41
CA GLU A 34 -0.79 2.68 -14.50
C GLU A 34 0.50 2.63 -15.33
N CYS A 35 1.28 3.71 -15.40
CA CYS A 35 2.49 3.77 -16.20
C CYS A 35 3.70 3.09 -15.51
N TYR A 36 3.78 3.14 -14.18
CA TYR A 36 4.95 2.62 -13.43
C TYR A 36 4.62 1.48 -12.47
N GLY A 37 3.37 1.43 -12.00
CA GLY A 37 2.83 0.42 -11.09
C GLY A 37 2.10 -0.73 -11.78
N ARG A 38 2.09 -0.78 -13.13
CA ARG A 38 1.36 -1.83 -13.88
C ARG A 38 1.63 -3.25 -13.38
N PRO A 39 2.87 -3.68 -13.11
CA PRO A 39 3.09 -5.02 -12.60
C PRO A 39 2.43 -5.29 -11.24
N LEU A 40 2.31 -4.28 -10.38
CA LEU A 40 1.58 -4.40 -9.11
C LEU A 40 0.07 -4.50 -9.36
N LEU A 41 -0.47 -3.69 -10.27
CA LEU A 41 -1.89 -3.75 -10.63
C LEU A 41 -2.27 -5.13 -11.17
N ASP A 42 -1.43 -5.71 -12.03
CA ASP A 42 -1.66 -7.03 -12.60
C ASP A 42 -1.59 -8.12 -11.51
N LEU A 43 -0.70 -8.00 -10.52
CA LEU A 43 -0.59 -8.93 -9.39
C LEU A 43 -1.87 -8.92 -8.54
N VAL A 44 -2.32 -7.73 -8.14
CA VAL A 44 -3.52 -7.57 -7.30
C VAL A 44 -4.79 -7.95 -8.06
N SER A 45 -4.78 -7.86 -9.39
CA SER A 45 -5.91 -8.27 -10.24
C SER A 45 -5.84 -9.74 -10.67
N GLU A 46 -4.90 -10.53 -10.13
CA GLU A 46 -4.68 -11.94 -10.49
C GLU A 46 -4.42 -12.18 -11.99
N VAL A 47 -3.99 -11.15 -12.72
CA VAL A 47 -3.58 -11.24 -14.13
C VAL A 47 -2.20 -11.90 -14.25
N ARG A 48 -1.39 -11.80 -13.19
CA ARG A 48 -0.07 -12.42 -13.07
C ARG A 48 0.18 -12.91 -11.66
N GLU A 49 1.02 -13.92 -11.52
CA GLU A 49 1.38 -14.51 -10.23
C GLU A 49 2.69 -13.93 -9.64
N GLU A 50 3.58 -13.44 -10.52
CA GLU A 50 4.93 -13.00 -10.14
C GLU A 50 5.26 -11.59 -10.66
N LEU A 51 6.02 -10.82 -9.87
CA LEU A 51 6.55 -9.53 -10.27
C LEU A 51 7.70 -9.70 -11.29
N PRO A 52 7.79 -8.89 -12.37
CA PRO A 52 8.88 -8.97 -13.33
C PRO A 52 10.25 -8.90 -12.65
N GLY A 53 11.11 -9.88 -12.93
CA GLY A 53 12.46 -9.95 -12.36
C GLY A 53 12.53 -10.48 -10.92
N GLN A 54 11.41 -10.89 -10.33
CA GLN A 54 11.36 -11.81 -9.20
C GLN A 54 11.07 -13.22 -9.72
N GLN A 55 11.55 -14.24 -9.01
CA GLN A 55 11.33 -15.67 -9.34
C GLN A 55 10.45 -16.35 -8.29
N THR A 56 9.64 -15.56 -7.59
CA THR A 56 8.87 -16.01 -6.44
C THR A 56 7.52 -15.32 -6.46
N ASN A 57 6.50 -16.02 -5.95
CA ASN A 57 5.15 -15.50 -5.76
C ASN A 57 5.11 -14.35 -4.74
N TRP A 58 4.00 -13.61 -4.74
CA TRP A 58 3.73 -12.58 -3.75
C TRP A 58 3.84 -13.13 -2.32
N PRO A 59 4.69 -12.56 -1.45
CA PRO A 59 4.78 -12.98 -0.06
C PRO A 59 3.52 -12.62 0.73
N GLU A 60 2.85 -13.60 1.33
CA GLU A 60 1.61 -13.38 2.11
C GLU A 60 1.78 -12.41 3.30
N ASN A 61 3.01 -12.23 3.77
CA ASN A 61 3.38 -11.33 4.85
C ASN A 61 3.83 -9.93 4.37
N LEU A 62 3.76 -9.64 3.06
CA LEU A 62 4.10 -8.33 2.49
C LEU A 62 2.84 -7.54 2.13
N TRP A 63 2.78 -6.31 2.66
CA TRP A 63 1.70 -5.37 2.46
C TRP A 63 2.24 -4.09 1.80
N ILE A 64 1.57 -3.61 0.77
CA ILE A 64 1.92 -2.37 0.08
C ILE A 64 0.84 -1.32 0.35
N PHE A 65 1.26 -0.13 0.78
CA PHE A 65 0.39 1.03 0.97
C PHE A 65 0.73 2.11 -0.04
N GLY A 66 -0.30 2.64 -0.69
CA GLY A 66 -0.18 3.82 -1.55
C GLY A 66 -0.65 5.06 -0.80
N MET A 67 0.18 6.09 -0.78
CA MET A 67 -0.17 7.40 -0.25
C MET A 67 -0.14 8.40 -1.40
N PRO A 68 -1.27 9.05 -1.73
CA PRO A 68 -1.24 10.13 -2.71
C PRO A 68 -0.56 11.37 -2.12
N LEU A 69 -0.16 12.28 -3.02
CA LEU A 69 0.32 13.61 -2.66
C LEU A 69 -0.68 14.27 -1.70
N SER A 70 -0.14 14.89 -0.65
CA SER A 70 -0.96 15.54 0.36
C SER A 70 -1.74 16.71 -0.25
N ARG A 71 -3.08 16.68 -0.11
CA ARG A 71 -3.97 17.79 -0.51
C ARG A 71 -3.63 19.12 0.18
N VAL A 72 -2.85 19.09 1.27
CA VAL A 72 -2.40 20.28 2.01
C VAL A 72 -1.50 21.19 1.16
N LEU A 73 -0.87 20.66 0.10
CA LEU A 73 0.01 21.43 -0.79
C LEU A 73 -0.73 22.18 -1.93
N GLY A 74 -2.07 22.20 -1.91
CA GLY A 74 -2.89 22.81 -2.95
C GLY A 74 -3.25 21.82 -4.04
N ASP A 75 -4.50 21.88 -4.51
CA ASP A 75 -5.15 20.91 -5.40
C ASP A 75 -4.51 20.77 -6.81
N GLU A 76 -3.38 21.41 -7.08
CA GLU A 76 -2.76 21.47 -8.43
C GLU A 76 -1.51 20.59 -8.60
N PHE A 77 -1.01 19.94 -7.53
CA PHE A 77 0.22 19.15 -7.60
C PHE A 77 -0.07 17.64 -7.50
N GLY A 78 -0.22 16.99 -8.66
CA GLY A 78 -0.45 15.55 -8.79
C GLY A 78 -1.54 15.22 -9.80
N LEU A 79 -1.46 14.06 -10.42
CA LEU A 79 -2.53 13.56 -11.30
C LEU A 79 -3.74 13.11 -10.46
N PRO A 80 -4.95 13.13 -11.03
CA PRO A 80 -6.11 12.53 -10.38
C PRO A 80 -5.88 11.01 -10.21
N LEU A 81 -6.28 10.47 -9.07
CA LEU A 81 -6.37 9.02 -8.91
C LEU A 81 -7.62 8.53 -9.64
N LEU A 82 -7.47 7.49 -10.47
CA LEU A 82 -8.61 6.87 -11.14
C LEU A 82 -9.13 5.69 -10.32
N ARG A 83 -10.44 5.69 -10.02
CA ARG A 83 -11.09 4.62 -9.24
C ARG A 83 -10.91 3.24 -9.87
N THR A 84 -10.96 3.19 -11.21
CA THR A 84 -10.78 1.96 -11.99
C THR A 84 -9.41 1.33 -11.80
N THR A 85 -8.39 2.14 -11.56
CA THR A 85 -7.00 1.70 -11.39
C THR A 85 -6.79 1.01 -10.04
N PHE A 86 -7.46 1.48 -9.00
CA PHE A 86 -7.32 0.94 -7.64
C PHE A 86 -8.50 0.04 -7.24
N LYS A 87 -9.32 -0.44 -8.19
CA LYS A 87 -10.55 -1.22 -7.89
C LYS A 87 -10.35 -2.48 -7.04
N HIS A 88 -9.16 -3.07 -7.04
CA HIS A 88 -8.81 -4.27 -6.25
C HIS A 88 -7.98 -3.94 -5.00
N TRP A 89 -7.77 -2.66 -4.69
CA TRP A 89 -7.04 -2.23 -3.50
C TRP A 89 -7.98 -2.07 -2.31
N GLY A 90 -7.44 -2.29 -1.10
CA GLY A 90 -8.09 -1.87 0.13
C GLY A 90 -7.95 -0.35 0.35
N TYR A 91 -8.92 0.24 1.03
CA TYR A 91 -8.94 1.66 1.37
C TYR A 91 -8.90 1.81 2.88
N LEU A 92 -8.10 2.75 3.38
CA LEU A 92 -8.05 3.10 4.79
C LEU A 92 -8.96 4.31 5.04
N PRO A 93 -9.59 4.46 6.21
CA PRO A 93 -10.35 5.68 6.49
C PRO A 93 -9.41 6.88 6.48
N VAL A 94 -9.87 8.00 5.95
CA VAL A 94 -9.30 9.33 6.20
C VAL A 94 -9.68 9.73 7.62
N ALA A 95 -9.13 9.02 8.61
CA ALA A 95 -9.31 9.40 10.00
C ALA A 95 -8.67 10.77 10.22
N GLU A 96 -9.31 11.62 11.03
CA GLU A 96 -8.65 12.80 11.58
C GLU A 96 -7.30 12.39 12.16
N PRO A 97 -6.24 13.22 12.00
CA PRO A 97 -4.93 12.88 12.50
C PRO A 97 -5.04 12.50 13.97
N LEU A 98 -4.88 11.21 14.27
CA LEU A 98 -4.71 10.73 15.62
C LEU A 98 -3.49 11.47 16.14
N THR A 99 -3.72 12.45 17.00
CA THR A 99 -2.64 13.13 17.69
C THR A 99 -2.07 12.12 18.65
N VAL A 100 -1.12 11.30 18.18
CA VAL A 100 -0.44 10.31 19.01
C VAL A 100 0.50 11.09 19.92
N ASN A 101 -0.05 11.65 21.00
CA ASN A 101 0.66 12.34 22.09
C ASN A 101 1.49 11.37 22.95
N ARG A 102 1.94 10.25 22.37
CA ARG A 102 2.80 9.28 23.04
C ARG A 102 4.03 9.07 22.17
N LYS A 103 5.20 9.15 22.80
CA LYS A 103 6.39 8.44 22.31
C LYS A 103 5.97 6.99 22.08
N LEU A 104 5.70 6.62 20.83
CA LEU A 104 5.42 5.25 20.46
C LEU A 104 6.66 4.46 20.82
N ALA A 105 6.52 3.62 21.84
CA ALA A 105 7.56 2.73 22.28
C ALA A 105 7.70 1.68 21.17
N THR A 106 8.66 1.89 20.26
CA THR A 106 8.93 1.04 19.09
C THR A 106 9.44 -0.36 19.47
N ASP A 107 9.65 -0.59 20.76
CA ASP A 107 10.01 -1.85 21.40
C ASP A 107 8.79 -2.76 21.69
N LYS A 108 7.56 -2.27 21.52
CA LYS A 108 6.35 -3.08 21.73
C LYS A 108 5.94 -3.83 20.47
N VAL A 109 6.08 -5.14 20.53
CA VAL A 109 5.57 -6.09 19.53
C VAL A 109 4.04 -6.21 19.71
N LEU A 110 3.28 -5.93 18.65
CA LEU A 110 1.82 -6.16 18.64
C LEU A 110 1.53 -7.62 18.31
N PRO A 111 0.60 -8.28 19.03
CA PRO A 111 0.16 -9.63 18.67
C PRO A 111 -0.40 -9.69 17.26
N ILE A 112 0.06 -10.68 16.48
CA ILE A 112 -0.33 -10.88 15.08
C ILE A 112 -1.85 -11.01 14.90
N SER A 113 -2.56 -11.59 15.88
CA SER A 113 -4.03 -11.71 15.89
C SER A 113 -4.76 -10.36 15.85
N HIS A 114 -4.12 -9.26 16.24
CA HIS A 114 -4.71 -7.92 16.19
C HIS A 114 -4.67 -7.30 14.78
N ILE A 115 -3.78 -7.81 13.91
CA ILE A 115 -3.68 -7.38 12.52
C ILE A 115 -4.59 -8.26 11.65
N TYR A 116 -4.65 -9.56 11.92
CA TYR A 116 -5.39 -10.56 11.12
C TYR A 116 -6.92 -10.51 11.18
N ASN A 117 -7.53 -9.49 11.79
CA ASN A 117 -8.99 -9.38 11.83
C ASN A 117 -9.57 -8.82 10.50
N HIS A 118 -9.09 -9.35 9.36
CA HIS A 118 -9.54 -9.03 8.01
C HIS A 118 -10.82 -9.80 7.62
N GLY A 119 -11.37 -10.61 8.52
CA GLY A 119 -12.66 -11.30 8.35
C GLY A 119 -13.89 -10.41 8.56
N ALA A 120 -13.70 -9.16 8.99
CA ALA A 120 -14.78 -8.19 9.02
C ALA A 120 -14.98 -7.61 7.62
N VAL A 121 -16.22 -7.56 7.15
CA VAL A 121 -16.63 -6.66 6.07
C VAL A 121 -16.28 -5.25 6.53
N LEU A 122 -15.09 -4.78 6.18
CA LEU A 122 -14.66 -3.42 6.48
C LEU A 122 -15.48 -2.47 5.61
N PRO A 123 -15.96 -1.34 6.14
CA PRO A 123 -16.54 -0.29 5.32
C PRO A 123 -15.56 0.08 4.21
N SER A 124 -16.03 0.14 2.96
CA SER A 124 -15.18 0.61 1.87
C SER A 124 -15.06 2.12 1.97
N TYR A 125 -13.86 2.62 2.25
CA TYR A 125 -13.54 4.05 2.30
C TYR A 125 -13.19 4.63 0.93
N ILE A 126 -13.47 3.89 -0.15
CA ILE A 126 -13.12 4.27 -1.52
C ILE A 126 -13.60 5.68 -1.89
N ASN A 127 -14.82 6.05 -1.48
CA ASN A 127 -15.42 7.35 -1.83
C ASN A 127 -14.70 8.54 -1.18
N GLU A 128 -13.91 8.33 -0.13
CA GLU A 128 -13.13 9.40 0.51
C GLU A 128 -11.91 9.81 -0.34
N TYR A 129 -11.41 8.89 -1.17
CA TYR A 129 -10.24 9.10 -2.02
C TYR A 129 -10.61 9.62 -3.41
N PHE A 130 -11.79 9.27 -3.92
CA PHE A 130 -12.27 9.64 -5.25
C PHE A 130 -13.52 10.52 -5.11
N PRO A 131 -13.37 11.86 -5.08
CA PRO A 131 -14.52 12.74 -5.19
C PRO A 131 -15.26 12.44 -6.51
N GLU A 132 -16.59 12.36 -6.45
CA GLU A 132 -17.44 12.02 -7.61
C GLU A 132 -17.16 12.96 -8.80
N GLU A 133 -17.18 12.40 -10.02
CA GLU A 133 -17.19 13.16 -11.29
C GLU A 133 -18.51 13.93 -11.46
#